data_AF-X1LW07-F1
#
_entry.id   AF-X1LW07-F1
#
_cell.length_a   1.000
_cell.length_b   1.000
_cell.length_c   1.000
_cell.angle_alpha   90.00
_cell.angle_beta   90.00
_cell.angle_gamma   90.00
#
_symmetry.space_group_name_H-M   'P 1'
#
loop_
_entity.id
_entity.type
_entity.pdbx_description
1 polymer ?
#
loop_
_entity_poly.entity_id
_entity_poly.type
_entity_poly.pdbx_seq_one_letter_code
_entity_poly.pdbx_strand_id
1 'polypeptide(L)'
;IPTRVDVRRFWDMRTIDEARLRDIYQAMGYWEEDLEDYVLWTKVYVAFPDLMARWSKGWITLDEVRTELTALGMDPERLEEFIQMKVKAGQPERTATERDITKTDIIK
;
A
#
# COMPACT_ATOMS: atom_id res chain seq x y z
N ILE A 1 -15.37 -2.57 -22.74
CA ILE A 1 -15.02 -2.17 -21.34
C ILE A 1 -13.57 -2.60 -21.12
N PRO A 2 -12.67 -1.77 -20.57
CA PRO A 2 -11.27 -2.16 -20.28
C PRO A 2 -11.23 -3.46 -19.45
N THR A 3 -10.13 -4.21 -19.47
CA THR A 3 -10.04 -5.38 -18.57
C THR A 3 -9.78 -4.94 -17.13
N ARG A 4 -10.05 -5.80 -16.13
CA ARG A 4 -9.69 -5.51 -14.73
C ARG A 4 -8.19 -5.21 -14.55
N VAL A 5 -7.33 -5.80 -15.39
CA VAL A 5 -5.89 -5.52 -15.38
C VAL A 5 -5.63 -4.09 -15.86
N ASP A 6 -6.27 -3.67 -16.95
CA ASP A 6 -6.13 -2.31 -17.48
C ASP A 6 -6.63 -1.28 -16.48
N VAL A 7 -7.77 -1.52 -15.83
CA VAL A 7 -8.34 -0.61 -14.81
C VAL A 7 -7.37 -0.42 -13.64
N ARG A 8 -6.75 -1.48 -13.14
CA ARG A 8 -5.72 -1.35 -12.09
C ARG A 8 -4.51 -0.55 -12.55
N ARG A 9 -4.08 -0.72 -13.80
CA ARG A 9 -2.98 0.08 -14.38
C ARG A 9 -3.37 1.54 -14.54
N PHE A 10 -4.61 1.82 -14.95
CA PHE A 10 -5.11 3.17 -15.06
C PHE A 10 -5.11 3.89 -13.70
N TRP A 11 -5.53 3.17 -12.66
CA TRP A 11 -5.47 3.64 -11.28
C TRP A 11 -4.03 3.88 -10.80
N ASP A 12 -3.13 2.91 -11.00
CA ASP A 12 -1.72 3.00 -10.61
C ASP A 12 -1.00 4.19 -11.27
N MET A 13 -1.23 4.37 -12.57
CA MET A 13 -0.69 5.49 -13.34
C MET A 13 -1.43 6.82 -13.08
N ARG A 14 -2.40 6.84 -12.17
CA ARG A 14 -3.21 8.03 -11.82
C ARG A 14 -3.91 8.68 -13.03
N THR A 15 -4.24 7.88 -14.04
CA THR A 15 -4.97 8.32 -15.24
C THR A 15 -6.47 8.39 -15.02
N ILE A 16 -6.96 7.79 -13.93
CA ILE A 16 -8.35 7.85 -13.45
C ILE A 16 -8.37 8.16 -11.96
N ASP A 17 -9.45 8.80 -11.50
CA ASP A 17 -9.77 9.01 -10.10
C ASP A 17 -10.73 7.93 -9.57
N GLU A 18 -11.12 8.02 -8.30
CA GLU A 18 -11.96 6.99 -7.66
C GLU A 18 -13.38 6.99 -8.24
N ALA A 19 -13.92 8.16 -8.60
CA ALA A 19 -15.21 8.25 -9.27
C ALA A 19 -15.19 7.46 -10.59
N ARG A 20 -14.16 7.69 -11.42
CA ARG A 20 -14.01 6.96 -12.67
C ARG A 20 -13.71 5.48 -12.47
N LEU A 21 -12.99 5.10 -11.41
CA LEU A 21 -12.78 3.70 -11.03
C LEU A 21 -14.12 3.00 -10.73
N ARG A 22 -14.98 3.64 -9.92
CA ARG A 22 -16.32 3.14 -9.57
C ARG A 22 -17.20 2.99 -10.80
N ASP A 23 -17.24 3.99 -11.67
CA ASP A 23 -18.01 3.94 -12.94
C ASP A 23 -17.62 2.74 -13.80
N ILE A 24 -16.31 2.47 -13.92
CA ILE A 24 -15.84 1.36 -14.75
C ILE A 24 -16.23 0.02 -14.12
N TYR A 25 -16.10 -0.14 -12.80
CA TYR A 25 -16.52 -1.37 -12.14
C TYR A 25 -18.03 -1.60 -12.19
N GLN A 26 -18.85 -0.56 -12.06
CA GLN A 26 -20.29 -0.65 -12.29
C GLN A 26 -20.63 -1.04 -13.73
N ALA A 27 -19.93 -0.44 -14.71
CA ALA A 27 -20.10 -0.83 -16.11
C ALA A 27 -19.71 -2.30 -16.37
N MET A 28 -18.77 -2.86 -15.58
CA MET A 28 -18.43 -4.28 -15.59
C MET A 28 -19.48 -5.18 -14.91
N GLY A 29 -20.47 -4.60 -14.22
CA GLY A 29 -21.53 -5.31 -13.52
C GLY A 29 -21.28 -5.55 -12.04
N TYR A 30 -20.28 -4.88 -11.42
CA TYR A 30 -20.08 -4.93 -9.97
C TYR A 30 -20.93 -3.88 -9.27
N TRP A 31 -21.61 -4.28 -8.21
CA TRP A 31 -22.54 -3.43 -7.46
C TRP A 31 -22.39 -3.70 -5.96
N GLU A 32 -22.89 -2.77 -5.15
CA GLU A 32 -22.97 -2.92 -3.69
C GLU A 32 -21.62 -3.37 -3.08
N GLU A 33 -21.62 -4.46 -2.31
CA GLU A 33 -20.43 -4.98 -1.64
C GLU A 33 -19.32 -5.35 -2.63
N ASP A 34 -19.65 -5.98 -3.76
CA ASP A 34 -18.66 -6.31 -4.78
C ASP A 34 -17.96 -5.05 -5.31
N LEU A 35 -18.70 -3.96 -5.52
CA LEU A 35 -18.14 -2.70 -5.98
C LEU A 35 -17.18 -2.11 -4.95
N GLU A 36 -17.59 -2.03 -3.68
CA GLU A 36 -16.74 -1.50 -2.60
C GLU A 36 -15.48 -2.36 -2.43
N ASP A 37 -15.62 -3.69 -2.47
CA ASP A 37 -14.50 -4.63 -2.38
C ASP A 37 -13.51 -4.45 -3.53
N TYR A 38 -13.99 -4.30 -4.78
CA TYR A 38 -13.10 -4.07 -5.92
C TYR A 38 -12.39 -2.71 -5.88
N VAL A 39 -13.06 -1.67 -5.39
CA VAL A 39 -12.47 -0.34 -5.22
C VAL A 39 -11.37 -0.40 -4.15
N LEU A 40 -11.69 -0.90 -2.96
CA LEU A 40 -10.72 -1.05 -1.86
C LEU A 40 -9.54 -1.92 -2.27
N TRP A 41 -9.83 -3.09 -2.87
CA TRP A 41 -8.81 -4.00 -3.38
C TRP A 41 -7.86 -3.29 -4.33
N THR A 42 -8.38 -2.53 -5.30
CA THR A 42 -7.56 -1.85 -6.30
C THR A 42 -6.66 -0.79 -5.66
N LYS A 43 -7.21 0.00 -4.75
CA LYS A 43 -6.46 1.03 -4.01
C LYS A 43 -5.30 0.42 -3.23
N VAL A 44 -5.58 -0.60 -2.42
CA VAL A 44 -4.60 -1.25 -1.53
C VAL A 44 -3.59 -2.07 -2.33
N TYR A 45 -4.05 -2.90 -3.28
CA TYR A 45 -3.19 -3.78 -4.07
C TYR A 45 -2.10 -3.02 -4.83
N VAL A 46 -2.45 -1.84 -5.34
CA VAL A 46 -1.53 -0.99 -6.10
C VAL A 46 -0.57 -0.24 -5.18
N ALA A 47 -1.06 0.34 -4.08
CA ALA A 47 -0.21 1.14 -3.19
C ALA A 47 0.75 0.28 -2.34
N PHE A 48 0.31 -0.90 -1.91
CA PHE A 48 1.01 -1.69 -0.89
C PHE A 48 2.46 -2.10 -1.26
N PRO A 49 2.77 -2.60 -2.47
CA PRO A 49 4.13 -2.98 -2.82
C PRO A 49 5.13 -1.82 -2.70
N ASP A 50 4.73 -0.63 -3.12
CA ASP A 50 5.57 0.56 -3.05
C ASP A 50 5.72 1.05 -1.60
N LEU A 51 4.64 1.08 -0.80
CA LEU A 51 4.72 1.37 0.64
C LEU A 51 5.70 0.44 1.35
N MET A 52 5.62 -0.87 1.08
CA MET A 52 6.54 -1.85 1.67
C MET A 52 7.99 -1.66 1.20
N ALA A 53 8.20 -1.29 -0.06
CA ALA A 53 9.52 -1.00 -0.58
C ALA A 53 10.13 0.27 0.03
N ARG A 54 9.31 1.31 0.26
CA ARG A 54 9.73 2.54 0.95
C ARG A 54 10.05 2.26 2.42
N TRP A 55 9.24 1.46 3.09
CA TRP A 55 9.45 1.05 4.47
C TRP A 55 10.72 0.20 4.63
N SER A 56 10.93 -0.81 3.78
CA SER A 56 12.12 -1.68 3.85
C SER A 56 13.43 -0.93 3.62
N LYS A 57 13.40 0.16 2.83
CA LYS A 57 14.53 1.09 2.63
C LYS A 57 14.67 2.12 3.75
N GLY A 58 13.75 2.17 4.70
CA GLY A 58 13.71 3.13 5.80
C GLY A 58 13.39 4.56 5.36
N TRP A 59 12.67 4.73 4.24
CA TRP A 59 12.21 6.05 3.77
C TRP A 59 10.92 6.50 4.45
N ILE A 60 10.11 5.52 4.88
CA ILE A 60 8.93 5.73 5.71
C ILE A 60 8.96 4.75 6.89
N THR A 61 8.26 5.12 7.95
CA THR A 61 8.01 4.33 9.15
C THR A 61 6.84 3.38 8.93
N LEU A 62 6.70 2.37 9.80
CA LEU A 62 5.54 1.47 9.76
C LEU A 62 4.23 2.20 10.13
N ASP A 63 4.32 3.29 10.90
CA ASP A 63 3.18 4.12 11.26
C ASP A 63 2.67 4.93 10.05
N GLU A 64 3.57 5.45 9.23
CA GLU A 64 3.22 6.06 7.94
C GLU A 64 2.59 5.04 6.99
N VAL A 65 3.08 3.80 6.95
CA VAL A 65 2.41 2.72 6.18
C VAL A 65 0.98 2.48 6.65
N ARG A 66 0.74 2.44 7.96
CA ARG A 66 -0.61 2.29 8.52
C ARG A 66 -1.51 3.45 8.13
N THR A 67 -1.00 4.68 8.31
CA THR A 67 -1.73 5.91 8.00
C THR A 67 -2.18 5.92 6.54
N GLU A 68 -1.30 5.58 5.61
CA GLU A 68 -1.61 5.51 4.18
C GLU A 68 -2.66 4.43 3.87
N LEU A 69 -2.54 3.23 4.44
CA LEU A 69 -3.49 2.15 4.20
C LEU A 69 -4.89 2.44 4.78
N THR A 70 -4.96 3.06 5.96
CA THR A 70 -6.22 3.54 6.53
C THR A 70 -6.84 4.62 5.65
N ALA A 71 -6.04 5.57 5.14
CA ALA A 71 -6.52 6.61 4.23
C ALA A 71 -7.06 6.05 2.89
N LEU A 72 -6.58 4.88 2.46
CA LEU A 72 -7.12 4.16 1.31
C LEU A 72 -8.45 3.45 1.58
N GLY A 73 -8.90 3.41 2.84
CA GLY A 73 -10.17 2.84 3.26
C GLY A 73 -10.06 1.45 3.90
N MET A 74 -8.84 0.99 4.21
CA MET A 74 -8.66 -0.29 4.90
C MET A 74 -9.13 -0.17 6.36
N ASP A 75 -9.95 -1.11 6.80
CA ASP A 75 -10.38 -1.19 8.20
C ASP A 75 -9.16 -1.34 9.15
N PRO A 76 -9.08 -0.56 10.26
CA PRO A 76 -7.93 -0.60 11.15
C PRO A 76 -7.67 -1.95 11.82
N GLU A 77 -8.70 -2.73 12.16
CA GLU A 77 -8.52 -4.05 12.77
C GLU A 77 -7.95 -5.02 11.73
N ARG A 78 -8.52 -5.01 10.53
CA ARG A 78 -8.02 -5.81 9.40
C ARG A 78 -6.60 -5.42 8.99
N LEU A 79 -6.27 -4.13 9.06
CA LEU A 79 -4.96 -3.58 8.72
C LEU A 79 -3.86 -4.17 9.61
N GLU A 80 -4.07 -4.27 10.92
CA GLU A 80 -3.07 -4.84 11.83
C GLU A 80 -2.78 -6.30 11.51
N GLU A 81 -3.82 -7.11 11.26
CA GLU A 81 -3.64 -8.49 10.81
C GLU A 81 -2.87 -8.56 9.48
N PHE A 82 -3.23 -7.70 8.53
CA PHE A 82 -2.60 -7.64 7.21
C PHE A 82 -1.11 -7.30 7.31
N ILE A 83 -0.76 -6.30 8.11
CA ILE A 83 0.63 -5.92 8.38
C ILE A 83 1.37 -7.07 9.05
N GLN A 84 0.81 -7.71 10.09
CA GLN A 84 1.47 -8.82 10.78
C GLN A 84 1.80 -9.97 9.82
N MET A 85 0.87 -10.33 8.93
CA MET A 85 1.08 -11.39 7.93
C MET A 85 2.20 -11.05 6.93
N LYS A 86 2.33 -9.79 6.53
CA LYS A 86 3.28 -9.36 5.48
C LYS A 86 4.65 -8.96 6.03
N VAL A 87 4.71 -8.41 7.23
CA VAL A 87 5.96 -7.97 7.88
C VAL A 87 6.71 -9.14 8.52
N LYS A 88 6.02 -10.10 9.17
CA LYS A 88 6.69 -11.28 9.76
C LYS A 88 7.35 -12.18 8.70
N ALA A 89 6.80 -12.24 7.49
CA ALA A 89 7.40 -12.95 6.37
C ALA A 89 8.65 -12.25 5.79
N GLY A 90 8.89 -10.99 6.13
CA GLY A 90 9.91 -10.14 5.53
C GLY A 90 11.07 -9.73 6.44
N GLN A 91 11.21 -10.31 7.65
CA GLN A 91 12.36 -10.04 8.52
C GLN A 91 13.47 -11.10 8.37
N PRO A 92 14.52 -10.85 7.57
CA PRO A 92 15.87 -11.01 8.08
C PRO A 92 16.17 -9.81 9.01
N GLU A 93 16.79 -10.10 10.15
CA GLU A 93 17.21 -9.17 11.20
C GLU A 93 17.51 -7.74 10.69
N ARG A 94 16.77 -6.74 11.19
CA ARG A 94 17.08 -5.34 10.89
C ARG A 94 18.47 -5.02 11.44
N THR A 95 19.39 -4.71 10.52
CA THR A 95 20.64 -3.96 10.73
C THR A 95 20.35 -2.51 11.16
N ALA A 96 19.55 -2.34 12.21
CA ALA A 96 19.37 -1.04 12.87
C ALA A 96 20.68 -0.53 13.51
N THR A 97 21.68 -1.40 13.65
CA THR A 97 22.99 -1.07 14.21
C THR A 97 23.93 -0.33 13.25
N GLU A 98 23.64 -0.25 11.94
CA GLU A 98 24.63 0.28 10.97
C GLU A 98 24.52 1.78 10.67
N ARG A 99 23.41 2.46 11.03
CA ARG A 99 23.26 3.91 10.73
C ARG A 99 23.71 4.86 11.85
N ASP A 100 23.88 4.38 13.07
CA ASP A 100 24.29 5.26 14.19
C ASP A 100 25.82 5.45 14.31
N ILE A 101 26.62 4.58 13.67
CA ILE A 101 28.08 4.64 13.76
C ILE A 101 28.67 5.75 12.86
N THR A 102 27.91 6.25 11.88
CA THR A 102 28.46 7.17 10.86
C THR A 102 28.50 8.65 11.27
N LYS A 103 28.01 9.03 12.47
CA LYS A 103 27.88 10.45 12.82
C LYS A 103 28.92 11.07 13.75
N THR A 104 29.80 10.33 14.44
CA THR A 104 30.72 11.04 15.37
C THR A 104 32.06 10.36 15.67
N ASP A 105 32.75 9.82 14.66
CA ASP A 105 34.19 9.50 14.75
C ASP A 105 35.01 10.32 13.73
N ILE A 106 34.71 11.63 13.61
CA ILE A 106 35.65 12.58 13.02
C ILE A 106 36.51 13.13 14.17
N ILE A 107 37.52 12.34 14.53
CA ILE A 107 38.63 12.72 15.40
C ILE A 107 39.61 13.58 14.59
N LYS A 108 39.80 14.85 14.97
CA LYS A 108 41.08 15.43 15.45
C LYS A 108 40.96 16.93 15.73
#